data_AF-A0A7J5WT04-F1
#
_entry.id   AF-A0A7J5WT04-F1
#
_cell.length_a   1.000
_cell.length_b   1.000
_cell.length_c   1.000
_cell.angle_alpha   90.00
_cell.angle_beta   90.00
_cell.angle_gamma   90.00
#
_symmetry.space_group_name_H-M   'P 1'
#
loop_
_entity.id
_entity.type
_entity.pdbx_description
1 polymer ?
#
loop_
_entity_poly.entity_id
_entity_poly.type
_entity_poly.pdbx_seq_one_letter_code
_entity_poly.pdbx_strand_id
1 'polypeptide(L)' 'MNESNWPKPAAEDEPPELLHEVRALLAEFEQLDPSADGYHEAVTALRVARDAMAAAVAHCDPAFVSAHREGAAA' A
#
# COMPACT_ATOMS: atom_id res chain seq x y z
N MET A 1 16.62 -37.65 -5.72
CA MET A 1 16.25 -36.36 -6.35
C MET A 1 14.75 -36.26 -6.27
N ASN A 2 14.21 -35.45 -5.35
CA ASN A 2 12.80 -35.05 -5.38
C ASN A 2 12.81 -33.59 -5.79
N GLU A 3 12.56 -33.36 -7.07
CA GLU A 3 12.37 -32.03 -7.64
C GLU A 3 11.20 -31.40 -6.91
N SER A 4 11.51 -30.42 -6.05
CA SER A 4 10.50 -29.66 -5.33
C SER A 4 9.80 -28.77 -6.36
N ASN A 5 8.71 -29.29 -6.93
CA ASN A 5 7.78 -28.53 -7.76
C ASN A 5 6.97 -27.61 -6.84
N TRP A 6 7.63 -26.61 -6.27
CA TRP A 6 6.95 -25.49 -5.64
C TRP A 6 6.23 -24.70 -6.74
N PRO A 7 4.91 -24.45 -6.64
CA PRO A 7 4.28 -23.52 -7.54
C PRO A 7 5.03 -22.18 -7.41
N LYS A 8 5.59 -21.72 -8.52
CA LYS A 8 6.11 -20.35 -8.64
C LYS A 8 4.95 -19.44 -8.24
N PRO A 9 5.12 -18.51 -7.27
CA PRO A 9 4.06 -17.58 -6.91
C PRO A 9 3.60 -16.94 -8.21
N ALA A 10 2.33 -17.17 -8.56
CA ALA A 10 1.73 -16.41 -9.63
C ALA A 10 1.86 -14.94 -9.22
N ALA A 11 2.25 -14.09 -10.15
CA ALA A 11 2.13 -12.65 -9.99
C ALA A 11 0.62 -12.33 -10.01
N GLU A 12 -0.11 -12.81 -9.00
CA GLU A 12 -1.46 -12.39 -8.75
C GLU A 12 -1.36 -10.97 -8.23
N ASP A 13 -1.93 -10.06 -9.02
CA ASP A 13 -2.57 -8.83 -8.57
C ASP A 13 -2.02 -8.27 -7.27
N GLU A 14 -1.20 -7.22 -7.33
CA GLU A 14 -0.91 -6.41 -6.15
C GLU A 14 -2.25 -5.86 -5.64
N PRO A 15 -2.84 -6.41 -4.56
CA PRO A 15 -4.28 -6.32 -4.40
C PRO A 15 -4.64 -5.10 -3.53
N PRO A 16 -5.87 -4.58 -3.65
CA PRO A 16 -6.42 -3.55 -2.75
C PRO A 16 -6.33 -3.92 -1.26
N GLU A 17 -6.04 -5.19 -0.94
CA GLU A 17 -5.82 -5.68 0.42
C GLU A 17 -4.64 -5.00 1.12
N LEU A 18 -3.54 -4.70 0.43
CA LEU A 18 -2.36 -4.16 1.11
C LEU A 18 -2.59 -2.69 1.56
N LEU A 19 -3.32 -1.90 0.76
CA LEU A 19 -3.80 -0.57 1.19
C LEU A 19 -4.87 -0.67 2.29
N HIS A 20 -5.72 -1.69 2.24
CA HIS A 20 -6.71 -1.97 3.29
C HIS A 20 -6.04 -2.31 4.62
N GLU A 21 -5.03 -3.18 4.61
CA GLU A 21 -4.25 -3.59 5.78
C GLU A 21 -3.50 -2.41 6.41
N VAL A 22 -2.84 -1.56 5.59
CA VAL A 22 -2.16 -0.37 6.12
C VAL A 22 -3.14 0.62 6.75
N ARG A 23 -4.36 0.75 6.20
CA ARG A 23 -5.43 1.56 6.81
C ARG A 23 -5.92 0.95 8.13
N ALA A 24 -6.09 -0.37 8.18
CA ALA A 24 -6.48 -1.06 9.40
C ALA A 24 -5.41 -0.90 10.50
N LEU A 25 -4.15 -1.10 10.15
CA LEU A 25 -3.02 -0.93 11.07
C LEU A 25 -2.90 0.50 11.60
N LEU A 26 -3.09 1.51 10.77
CA LEU A 26 -3.13 2.91 11.23
C LEU A 26 -4.28 3.14 12.21
N ALA A 27 -5.47 2.60 11.94
CA ALA A 27 -6.63 2.75 12.83
C ALA A 27 -6.45 2.04 14.18
N GLU A 28 -5.72 0.93 14.22
CA GLU A 28 -5.33 0.26 15.47
C GLU A 28 -4.32 1.10 16.26
N PHE A 29 -3.30 1.64 15.59
CA PHE A 29 -2.31 2.52 16.23
C PHE A 29 -2.93 3.80 16.78
N GLU A 30 -3.91 4.40 16.09
CA GLU A 30 -4.60 5.62 16.55
C GLU A 30 -5.43 5.39 17.83
N GLN A 31 -5.73 4.13 18.19
CA GLN A 31 -6.41 3.77 19.43
C GLN A 31 -5.45 3.54 20.62
N LEU A 32 -4.13 3.46 20.38
CA LEU A 32 -3.14 3.32 21.45
C LEU A 32 -2.97 4.63 22.24
N ASP A 33 -2.44 4.52 23.46
CA ASP A 33 -2.13 5.66 24.32
C ASP A 33 -1.09 6.59 23.64
N PRO A 34 -1.42 7.86 23.34
CA PRO A 34 -0.50 8.80 22.70
C PRO A 34 0.75 9.15 23.53
N SER A 35 0.74 8.84 24.83
CA SER A 35 1.87 9.04 25.74
C SER A 35 2.92 7.93 25.66
N ALA A 36 2.64 6.84 24.94
CA ALA A 36 3.60 5.78 24.71
C ALA A 36 4.82 6.30 23.93
N ASP A 37 6.01 5.94 24.39
CA ASP A 37 7.26 6.28 23.72
C ASP A 37 7.22 5.81 22.26
N GLY A 38 7.58 6.70 21.34
CA GLY A 38 7.60 6.42 19.90
C GLY A 38 6.23 6.39 19.20
N TYR A 39 5.11 6.61 19.91
CA TYR A 39 3.76 6.62 19.31
C TYR A 39 3.67 7.57 18.11
N HIS A 40 4.11 8.81 18.27
CA HIS A 40 4.01 9.84 17.24
C HIS A 40 4.87 9.50 16.01
N GLU A 41 6.03 8.89 16.21
CA GLU A 41 6.91 8.45 15.14
C GLU A 41 6.27 7.30 14.35
N ALA A 42 5.71 6.31 15.04
CA ALA A 42 5.01 5.18 14.42
C ALA A 42 3.77 5.61 13.63
N VAL A 43 2.91 6.45 14.20
CA VAL A 43 1.72 6.98 13.51
C VAL A 43 2.11 7.82 12.28
N THR A 44 3.18 8.61 12.39
CA THR A 44 3.69 9.41 11.25
C THR A 44 4.19 8.50 10.12
N ALA A 45 4.98 7.48 10.44
CA ALA A 45 5.48 6.51 9.46
C ALA A 45 4.33 5.76 8.76
N LEU A 46 3.31 5.34 9.52
CA LEU A 46 2.14 4.65 8.98
C LEU A 46 1.32 5.54 8.03
N ARG A 47 1.17 6.83 8.35
CA ARG A 47 0.51 7.80 7.45
C ARG A 47 1.26 7.95 6.13
N VAL A 48 2.59 8.07 6.18
CA VAL A 48 3.44 8.14 4.98
C VAL A 48 3.31 6.87 4.14
N ALA A 49 3.33 5.69 4.77
CA ALA A 49 3.17 4.41 4.08
C ALA A 49 1.80 4.33 3.38
N ARG A 50 0.71 4.69 4.07
CA ARG A 50 -0.65 4.73 3.51
C ARG A 50 -0.71 5.63 2.26
N ASP A 51 -0.11 6.82 2.33
CA ASP A 51 -0.18 7.79 1.25
C ASP A 51 0.64 7.34 0.03
N ALA A 52 1.83 6.76 0.25
CA ALA A 52 2.64 6.17 -0.82
C ALA A 52 1.91 5.01 -1.51
N MET A 53 1.24 4.16 -0.74
CA MET A 53 0.44 3.06 -1.27
C MET A 53 -0.80 3.52 -2.02
N ALA A 54 -1.52 4.52 -1.50
CA ALA A 54 -2.65 5.11 -2.20
C ALA A 54 -2.23 5.72 -3.54
N ALA A 55 -1.06 6.37 -3.58
CA ALA A 55 -0.46 6.86 -4.82
C ALA A 55 -0.12 5.71 -5.77
N ALA A 56 0.54 4.64 -5.32
CA ALA A 56 0.89 3.49 -6.15
C ALA A 56 -0.35 2.84 -6.77
N VAL A 57 -1.41 2.59 -5.97
CA VAL A 57 -2.69 2.06 -6.46
C VAL A 57 -3.33 2.99 -7.49
N ALA A 58 -3.30 4.30 -7.27
CA ALA A 58 -3.81 5.27 -8.24
C ALA A 58 -3.02 5.24 -9.56
N HIS A 59 -1.70 5.00 -9.52
CA HIS A 59 -0.88 4.85 -10.73
C HIS A 59 -1.10 3.53 -11.47
N CYS A 60 -1.57 2.50 -10.77
CA CYS A 60 -1.95 1.21 -11.37
C CYS A 60 -3.35 1.23 -11.99
N ASP A 61 -4.17 2.26 -11.76
CA ASP A 61 -5.48 2.42 -12.43
C ASP A 61 -5.27 2.71 -13.93
N PRO A 62 -5.77 1.85 -14.84
CA PRO A 62 -5.69 2.08 -16.28
C PRO A 62 -6.32 3.41 -16.73
N ALA A 63 -7.31 3.92 -15.99
CA ALA A 63 -7.94 5.22 -16.26
C ALA A 63 -7.01 6.39 -15.91
N PHE A 64 -6.19 6.27 -14.85
CA PHE A 64 -5.21 7.28 -14.48
C PHE A 64 -4.01 7.30 -15.43
N VAL A 65 -3.51 6.13 -15.85
CA VAL A 65 -2.46 6.02 -16.89
C VAL A 65 -2.93 6.63 -18.21
N SER A 66 -4.21 6.43 -18.56
CA SER A 66 -4.81 7.01 -19.77
C SER A 66 -4.96 8.54 -19.65
N ALA A 67 -5.46 9.04 -18.52
CA ALA A 67 -5.60 10.48 -18.27
C ALA A 67 -4.24 11.21 -18.21
N HIS A 68 -3.18 10.58 -17.68
CA HIS A 68 -1.84 11.17 -17.64
C HIS A 68 -1.17 11.22 -19.02
N ARG A 69 -1.39 10.19 -19.86
CA ARG A 69 -0.91 10.19 -21.26
C ARG A 69 -1.59 11.27 -22.10
N GLU A 70 -2.89 11.50 -21.88
CA GLU A 70 -3.65 12.53 -22.61
C GLU A 70 -3.37 13.95 -22.10
N GLY A 71 -3.09 14.12 -20.81
CA GLY A 71 -2.74 15.42 -20.21
C GLY A 71 -1.29 15.89 -20.46
N ALA A 72 -0.35 14.97 -20.71
CA ALA A 72 1.05 15.31 -21.02
C ALA A 72 1.32 15.61 -22.51
N ALA A 73 0.30 15.49 -23.37
CA ALA A 73 0.38 15.71 -24.81
C ALA A 73 -0.21 17.07 -25.28
N ALA A 74 -0.54 17.97 -24.35
CA ALA A 74 -1.06 19.31 -24.61
C ALA A 74 -0.02 20.40 -24.32
#